data_AF-A0A2Z7AC30-F1
#
_entry.id   AF-A0A2Z7AC30-F1
#
_cell.length_a   1.000
_cell.length_b   1.000
_cell.length_c   1.000
_cell.angle_alpha   90.00
_cell.angle_beta   90.00
_cell.angle_gamma   90.00
#
_symmetry.space_group_name_H-M   'P 1'
#
loop_
_entity.id
_entity.type
_entity.pdbx_description
1 polymer ?
#
loop_
_entity_poly.entity_id
_entity_poly.type
_entity_poly.pdbx_seq_one_letter_code
_entity_poly.pdbx_strand_id
1 'polypeptide(L)'
;MGAPIMYEPSFTDTELDEQIKNALKAAIEGDCDYYNQLVAVLYRKELVTEEVALLVTCLKAVTGSVRYIDIIHHRTLLGAILGMSLWDYGTDVMDALAELLVHLASSRGEYVDLCLEMLVINFMPPTSPSSTSYFVDILKQSHGLTKKNQVLDRVHSTLLKIARMSPVHSPRKLEKIVIDRMPNIKMREHVRSFL
;
A
#
# COMPACT_ATOMS: atom_id res chain seq x y z
N MET A 1 24.48 31.57 -10.09
CA MET A 1 23.59 30.88 -9.12
C MET A 1 23.47 29.45 -9.59
N GLY A 2 24.16 28.53 -8.90
CA GLY A 2 24.09 27.11 -9.20
C GLY A 2 22.84 26.51 -8.57
N ALA A 3 22.09 25.72 -9.34
CA ALA A 3 21.01 24.91 -8.82
C ALA A 3 21.56 23.93 -7.77
N PRO A 4 20.81 23.60 -6.70
CA PRO A 4 21.17 22.51 -5.84
C PRO A 4 20.97 21.22 -6.65
N ILE A 5 22.08 20.71 -7.16
CA ILE A 5 22.19 19.33 -7.60
C ILE A 5 21.94 18.50 -6.34
N MET A 6 20.73 17.96 -6.22
CA MET A 6 20.54 16.74 -5.44
C MET A 6 21.59 15.79 -5.97
N TYR A 7 22.64 15.56 -5.18
CA TYR A 7 23.50 14.42 -5.43
C TYR A 7 22.55 13.22 -5.53
N GLU A 8 22.55 12.53 -6.66
CA GLU A 8 22.23 11.12 -6.66
C GLU A 8 23.53 10.42 -6.29
N PRO A 9 23.80 10.07 -5.02
CA PRO A 9 24.58 8.89 -4.79
C PRO A 9 23.74 7.73 -5.34
N SER A 10 24.35 6.93 -6.21
CA SER A 10 23.89 5.56 -6.44
C SER A 10 23.98 4.82 -5.11
N PHE A 11 23.02 5.04 -4.21
CA PHE A 11 22.94 4.36 -2.94
C PHE A 11 22.78 2.88 -3.23
N THR A 12 23.64 2.06 -2.65
CA THR A 12 23.39 0.63 -2.62
C THR A 12 22.15 0.36 -1.77
N ASP A 13 21.38 -0.69 -2.09
CA ASP A 13 20.13 -1.02 -1.37
C ASP A 13 20.33 -1.04 0.17
N THR A 14 21.50 -1.51 0.62
CA THR A 14 21.90 -1.56 2.03
C THR A 14 22.10 -0.17 2.69
N GLU A 15 22.62 0.80 1.95
CA GLU A 15 22.83 2.17 2.46
C GLU A 15 21.50 2.90 2.62
N LEU A 16 20.58 2.66 1.69
CA LEU A 16 19.24 3.24 1.76
C LEU A 16 18.42 2.65 2.91
N ASP A 17 18.53 1.34 3.15
CA ASP A 17 17.92 0.68 4.32
C ASP A 17 18.40 1.30 5.64
N GLU A 18 19.70 1.50 5.81
CA GLU A 18 20.26 2.15 6.99
C GLU A 18 19.83 3.61 7.09
N GLN A 19 19.73 4.33 5.97
CA GLN A 19 19.24 5.71 5.94
C GLN A 19 17.79 5.81 6.41
N ILE A 20 16.90 4.94 5.92
CA ILE A 20 15.49 4.92 6.35
C ILE A 20 15.37 4.54 7.81
N LYS A 21 16.11 3.51 8.26
CA LYS A 21 16.17 3.14 9.67
C LYS A 21 16.61 4.30 10.57
N ASN A 22 17.63 5.05 10.17
CA ASN A 22 18.10 6.20 10.93
C ASN A 22 17.05 7.33 10.96
N ALA A 23 16.38 7.57 9.84
CA ALA A 23 15.30 8.56 9.77
C ALA A 23 14.09 8.18 10.65
N LEU A 24 13.73 6.90 10.71
CA LEU A 24 12.67 6.42 11.60
C LEU A 24 13.03 6.64 13.08
N LYS A 25 14.30 6.43 13.47
CA LYS A 25 14.75 6.70 14.84
C LYS A 25 14.80 8.19 15.14
N ALA A 26 15.35 8.98 14.23
CA ALA A 26 15.47 10.43 14.37
C ALA A 26 14.10 11.10 14.50
N ALA A 27 13.08 10.60 13.80
CA ALA A 27 11.71 11.11 13.89
C ALA A 27 11.10 10.94 15.30
N ILE A 28 11.48 9.87 16.02
CA ILE A 28 11.08 9.67 17.43
C ILE A 28 11.78 10.69 18.34
N GLU A 29 13.01 11.06 18.02
CA GLU A 29 13.82 12.05 18.73
C GLU A 29 13.44 13.50 18.36
N GLY A 30 12.58 13.69 17.35
CA GLY A 30 12.02 14.98 16.92
C GLY A 30 12.63 15.56 15.65
N ASP A 31 13.65 14.92 15.06
CA ASP A 31 14.17 15.29 13.74
C ASP A 31 13.39 14.53 12.65
N CYS A 32 12.48 15.26 12.01
CA CYS A 32 11.55 14.70 11.04
C CYS A 32 11.89 15.04 9.59
N ASP A 33 13.05 15.66 9.29
CA ASP A 33 13.30 16.21 7.95
C ASP A 33 13.31 15.13 6.86
N TYR A 34 14.15 14.11 7.04
CA TYR A 34 14.23 12.99 6.09
C TYR A 34 12.97 12.11 6.15
N TYR A 35 12.39 11.93 7.34
CA TYR A 35 11.12 11.22 7.51
C TYR A 35 9.99 11.87 6.71
N ASN A 36 9.87 13.19 6.78
CA ASN A 36 8.85 13.95 6.04
C ASN A 36 9.08 13.89 4.53
N GLN A 37 10.34 13.88 4.07
CA GLN A 37 10.66 13.66 2.66
C GLN A 37 10.22 12.27 2.19
N LEU A 38 10.50 11.23 2.97
CA LEU A 38 10.04 9.86 2.69
C LEU A 38 8.51 9.78 2.59
N VAL A 39 7.81 10.37 3.57
CA VAL A 39 6.33 10.45 3.57
C VAL A 39 5.83 11.19 2.32
N ALA A 40 6.48 12.30 1.94
CA ALA A 40 6.08 13.09 0.78
C ALA A 40 6.26 12.32 -0.54
N VAL A 41 7.26 11.44 -0.65
CA VAL A 41 7.40 10.53 -1.81
C VAL A 41 6.24 9.53 -1.86
N LEU A 42 5.89 8.91 -0.73
CA LEU A 42 4.84 7.89 -0.64
C LEU A 42 3.43 8.45 -0.85
N TYR A 43 3.20 9.73 -0.58
CA TYR A 43 1.89 10.37 -0.73
C TYR A 43 1.55 10.77 -2.18
N ARG A 44 2.48 10.66 -3.13
CA ARG A 44 2.27 11.10 -4.51
C ARG A 44 1.30 10.18 -5.26
N LYS A 45 0.35 10.80 -5.97
CA LYS A 45 -0.69 10.11 -6.77
C LYS A 45 -0.41 10.09 -8.27
N GLU A 46 0.32 11.07 -8.77
CA GLU A 46 0.69 11.20 -10.18
C GLU A 46 2.22 11.16 -10.24
N LEU A 47 2.75 10.22 -11.02
CA LEU A 47 4.19 9.96 -11.08
C LEU A 47 4.67 9.97 -12.53
N VAL A 48 5.76 10.69 -12.78
CA VAL A 48 6.58 10.55 -13.99
C VAL A 48 7.54 9.36 -13.81
N THR A 49 8.15 8.84 -14.88
CA THR A 49 8.95 7.60 -14.87
C THR A 49 10.05 7.56 -13.79
N GLU A 50 10.78 8.65 -13.59
CA GLU A 50 11.83 8.74 -12.54
C GLU A 50 11.22 8.68 -11.13
N GLU A 51 10.04 9.26 -10.95
CA GLU A 51 9.33 9.23 -9.68
C GLU A 51 8.77 7.84 -9.36
N VAL A 52 8.45 7.04 -10.38
CA VAL A 52 8.09 5.63 -10.21
C VAL A 52 9.28 4.83 -9.68
N ALA A 53 10.47 5.01 -10.25
CA ALA A 53 11.68 4.33 -9.78
C ALA A 53 12.01 4.73 -8.34
N LEU A 54 11.97 6.03 -8.03
CA LEU A 54 12.16 6.53 -6.67
C LEU A 54 11.15 5.93 -5.68
N LEU A 55 9.86 5.89 -6.05
CA LEU A 55 8.82 5.30 -5.21
C LEU A 55 9.06 3.80 -4.94
N VAL A 56 9.39 3.02 -5.98
CA VAL A 56 9.72 1.59 -5.83
C VAL A 56 10.90 1.41 -4.89
N THR A 57 11.96 2.20 -5.07
CA THR A 57 13.16 2.17 -4.25
C THR A 57 12.85 2.52 -2.79
N CYS A 58 12.05 3.55 -2.53
CA CYS A 58 11.59 3.89 -1.19
C CYS A 58 10.73 2.77 -0.57
N LEU A 59 9.78 2.19 -1.30
CA LEU A 59 8.94 1.10 -0.79
C LEU A 59 9.78 -0.13 -0.39
N LYS A 60 10.76 -0.49 -1.21
CA LYS A 60 11.69 -1.60 -0.91
C LYS A 60 12.54 -1.31 0.31
N ALA A 61 13.08 -0.10 0.43
CA ALA A 61 13.90 0.23 1.58
C ALA A 61 13.08 0.35 2.89
N VAL A 62 11.83 0.81 2.81
CA VAL A 62 10.89 0.74 3.93
C VAL A 62 10.59 -0.73 4.28
N THR A 63 10.49 -1.62 3.29
CA THR A 63 10.32 -3.07 3.50
C THR A 63 11.47 -3.65 4.32
N GLY A 64 12.72 -3.27 4.02
CA GLY A 64 13.90 -3.66 4.83
C GLY A 64 13.87 -3.13 6.26
N SER A 65 13.13 -2.06 6.50
CA SER A 65 13.10 -1.31 7.76
C SER A 65 11.82 -1.49 8.59
N VAL A 66 10.88 -2.36 8.20
CA VAL A 66 9.56 -2.51 8.88
C VAL A 66 9.64 -2.75 10.38
N ARG A 67 10.71 -3.40 10.87
CA ARG A 67 10.91 -3.70 12.29
C ARG A 67 11.08 -2.44 13.17
N TYR A 68 11.49 -1.33 12.55
CA TYR A 68 11.70 -0.03 13.19
C TYR A 68 10.46 0.87 13.09
N ILE A 69 9.41 0.42 12.38
CA ILE A 69 8.16 1.17 12.30
C ILE A 69 7.39 0.96 13.60
N ASP A 70 7.01 2.06 14.25
CA ASP A 70 6.16 2.08 15.42
C ASP A 70 4.80 2.66 15.08
N ILE A 71 3.74 1.99 15.51
CA ILE A 71 2.36 2.32 15.16
C ILE A 71 1.89 3.68 15.70
N ILE A 72 2.52 4.20 16.75
CA ILE A 72 2.17 5.49 17.36
C ILE A 72 3.03 6.60 16.77
N HIS A 73 4.34 6.39 16.67
CA HIS A 73 5.28 7.43 16.24
C HIS A 73 5.29 7.62 14.72
N HIS A 74 5.01 6.57 13.94
CA HIS A 74 5.08 6.62 12.47
C HIS A 74 3.71 6.59 11.79
N ARG A 75 2.68 7.15 12.44
CA ARG A 75 1.30 7.17 11.91
C ARG A 75 1.19 7.82 10.54
N THR A 76 1.95 8.89 10.28
CA THR A 76 1.91 9.58 8.99
C THR A 76 2.47 8.72 7.87
N LEU A 77 3.58 8.03 8.11
CA LEU A 77 4.16 7.05 7.18
C LEU A 77 3.20 5.89 6.92
N LEU A 78 2.63 5.31 7.99
CA LEU A 78 1.65 4.23 7.87
C LEU A 78 0.41 4.70 7.09
N GLY A 79 -0.07 5.92 7.35
CA GLY A 79 -1.18 6.52 6.61
C GLY A 79 -0.86 6.72 5.13
N ALA A 80 0.37 7.13 4.79
CA ALA A 80 0.81 7.25 3.40
C ALA A 80 0.83 5.89 2.69
N ILE A 81 1.43 4.86 3.31
CA ILE A 81 1.51 3.50 2.76
C ILE A 81 0.12 2.87 2.61
N LEU A 82 -0.68 2.90 3.67
CA LEU A 82 -2.00 2.26 3.71
C LEU A 82 -3.06 3.03 2.92
N GLY A 83 -2.79 4.29 2.58
CA GLY A 83 -3.63 5.12 1.71
C GLY A 83 -3.37 4.91 0.22
N MET A 84 -2.35 4.14 -0.17
CA MET A 84 -2.06 3.83 -1.55
C MET A 84 -3.13 2.90 -2.15
N SER A 85 -3.46 3.11 -3.42
CA SER A 85 -4.37 2.27 -4.20
C SER A 85 -3.60 1.58 -5.31
N LEU A 86 -3.64 0.24 -5.34
CA LEU A 86 -3.03 -0.57 -6.40
C LEU A 86 -3.59 -0.22 -7.79
N TRP A 87 -4.80 0.35 -7.85
CA TRP A 87 -5.39 0.81 -9.11
C TRP A 87 -4.61 1.96 -9.75
N ASP A 88 -3.83 2.72 -8.98
CA ASP A 88 -3.18 3.95 -9.45
C ASP A 88 -1.80 3.69 -10.07
N TYR A 89 -1.22 2.49 -9.88
CA TYR A 89 0.21 2.27 -10.19
C TYR A 89 0.51 1.16 -11.21
N GLY A 90 1.71 1.15 -11.79
CA GLY A 90 2.22 0.03 -12.59
C GLY A 90 2.59 -1.19 -11.75
N THR A 91 2.86 -2.33 -12.39
CA THR A 91 3.14 -3.60 -11.71
C THR A 91 4.31 -3.52 -10.73
N ASP A 92 5.36 -2.76 -11.05
CA ASP A 92 6.56 -2.67 -10.20
C ASP A 92 6.27 -2.05 -8.83
N VAL A 93 5.48 -0.97 -8.81
CA VAL A 93 5.03 -0.33 -7.57
C VAL A 93 4.03 -1.23 -6.84
N MET A 94 3.11 -1.88 -7.56
CA MET A 94 2.17 -2.81 -6.94
C MET A 94 2.90 -3.96 -6.24
N ASP A 95 3.95 -4.52 -6.87
CA ASP A 95 4.73 -5.63 -6.34
C ASP A 95 5.54 -5.21 -5.12
N ALA A 96 6.20 -4.05 -5.17
CA ALA A 96 6.91 -3.47 -4.02
C ALA A 96 5.97 -3.17 -2.84
N LEU A 97 4.78 -2.61 -3.11
CA LEU A 97 3.78 -2.32 -2.08
C LEU A 97 3.21 -3.61 -1.48
N ALA A 98 2.90 -4.61 -2.31
CA ALA A 98 2.44 -5.92 -1.85
C ALA A 98 3.47 -6.60 -0.95
N GLU A 99 4.75 -6.55 -1.32
CA GLU A 99 5.86 -7.06 -0.53
C GLU A 99 5.99 -6.34 0.82
N LEU A 100 5.88 -5.00 0.82
CA LEU A 100 5.88 -4.19 2.02
C LEU A 100 4.75 -4.60 2.99
N LEU A 101 3.52 -4.78 2.49
CA LEU A 101 2.37 -5.19 3.31
C LEU A 101 2.58 -6.55 3.96
N VAL A 102 3.17 -7.51 3.24
CA VAL A 102 3.52 -8.83 3.79
C VAL A 102 4.53 -8.68 4.91
N HIS A 103 5.61 -7.92 4.71
CA HIS A 103 6.64 -7.71 5.74
C HIS A 103 6.11 -6.96 6.95
N LEU A 104 5.25 -5.97 6.74
CA LEU A 104 4.62 -5.21 7.81
C LEU A 104 3.71 -6.11 8.66
N ALA A 105 2.84 -6.90 8.02
CA ALA A 105 1.96 -7.86 8.68
C ALA A 105 2.74 -8.96 9.45
N SER A 106 3.90 -9.37 8.92
CA SER A 106 4.79 -10.34 9.58
C SER A 106 5.59 -9.77 10.74
N SER A 107 5.81 -8.45 10.76
CA SER A 107 6.68 -7.82 11.75
C SER A 107 6.06 -7.79 13.14
N ARG A 108 4.78 -7.39 13.24
CA ARG A 108 3.99 -7.30 14.47
C ARG A 108 2.51 -7.51 14.16
N GLY A 109 1.82 -8.24 15.03
CA GLY A 109 0.41 -8.59 14.83
C GLY A 109 -0.56 -7.40 14.77
N GLU A 110 -0.17 -6.24 15.31
CA GLU A 110 -0.95 -4.99 15.28
C GLU A 110 -1.15 -4.42 13.86
N TYR A 111 -0.24 -4.73 12.94
CA TYR A 111 -0.32 -4.26 11.56
C TYR A 111 -1.20 -5.13 10.66
N VAL A 112 -1.53 -6.34 11.11
CA VAL A 112 -2.26 -7.29 10.25
C VAL A 112 -3.62 -6.75 9.87
N ASP A 113 -4.38 -6.25 10.85
CA ASP A 113 -5.72 -5.73 10.60
C ASP A 113 -5.67 -4.51 9.64
N LEU A 114 -4.64 -3.67 9.75
CA LEU A 114 -4.39 -2.52 8.85
C LEU A 114 -4.06 -2.97 7.41
N CYS A 115 -3.17 -3.95 7.25
CA CYS A 115 -2.83 -4.49 5.93
C CYS A 115 -4.03 -5.16 5.27
N LEU A 116 -4.81 -5.95 6.03
CA LEU A 116 -6.02 -6.60 5.53
C LEU A 116 -7.06 -5.58 5.06
N GLU A 117 -7.27 -4.51 5.82
CA GLU A 117 -8.18 -3.44 5.46
C GLU A 117 -7.81 -2.77 4.14
N MET A 118 -6.54 -2.40 3.98
CA MET A 118 -6.03 -1.80 2.75
C MET A 118 -6.21 -2.73 1.54
N LEU A 119 -5.90 -4.02 1.69
CA LEU A 119 -6.07 -5.02 0.63
C LEU A 119 -7.54 -5.19 0.25
N VAL A 120 -8.44 -5.22 1.24
CA VAL A 120 -9.88 -5.38 1.00
C VAL A 120 -10.46 -4.20 0.22
N ILE A 121 -10.03 -2.97 0.54
CA ILE A 121 -10.45 -1.76 -0.19
C ILE A 121 -10.03 -1.85 -1.68
N ASN A 122 -8.89 -2.45 -1.97
CA ASN A 122 -8.37 -2.62 -3.33
C ASN A 122 -9.09 -3.71 -4.16
N PHE A 123 -10.01 -4.50 -3.60
CA PHE A 123 -10.88 -5.38 -4.40
C PHE A 123 -11.84 -4.59 -5.31
N MET A 124 -12.09 -3.32 -4.98
CA MET A 124 -12.92 -2.44 -5.78
C MET A 124 -12.10 -1.31 -6.38
N PRO A 125 -12.35 -0.92 -7.65
CA PRO A 125 -11.75 0.28 -8.20
C PRO A 125 -12.19 1.52 -7.43
N PRO A 126 -11.37 2.59 -7.35
CA PRO A 126 -11.73 3.83 -6.68
C PRO A 126 -13.06 4.41 -7.18
N THR A 127 -13.98 4.67 -6.26
CA THR A 127 -15.37 5.12 -6.56
C THR A 127 -15.55 6.63 -6.36
N SER A 128 -14.54 7.44 -6.70
CA SER A 128 -14.73 8.90 -6.72
C SER A 128 -15.93 9.25 -7.60
N PRO A 129 -16.78 10.24 -7.22
CA PRO A 129 -17.96 10.63 -7.98
C PRO A 129 -17.66 11.10 -9.42
N SER A 130 -16.42 11.52 -9.71
CA SER A 130 -15.94 11.81 -11.08
C SER A 130 -15.42 10.57 -11.84
N SER A 131 -15.24 9.44 -11.16
CA SER A 131 -14.52 8.26 -11.66
C SER A 131 -15.38 7.00 -11.80
N THR A 132 -16.61 6.98 -11.28
CA THR A 132 -17.47 5.79 -11.40
C THR A 132 -17.82 5.47 -12.85
N SER A 133 -18.14 6.47 -13.67
CA SER A 133 -18.31 6.27 -15.13
C SER A 133 -16.99 5.86 -15.79
N TYR A 134 -15.90 6.54 -15.41
CA TYR A 134 -14.56 6.34 -15.97
C TYR A 134 -14.04 4.90 -15.79
N PHE A 135 -14.14 4.33 -14.59
CA PHE A 135 -13.69 2.95 -14.35
C PHE A 135 -14.59 1.93 -15.01
N VAL A 136 -15.91 2.15 -15.05
CA VAL A 136 -16.82 1.27 -15.78
C VAL A 136 -16.49 1.26 -17.27
N ASP A 137 -16.12 2.41 -17.83
CA ASP A 137 -15.76 2.53 -19.24
C ASP A 137 -14.35 2.00 -19.55
N ILE A 138 -13.39 2.15 -18.63
CA ILE A 138 -12.07 1.51 -18.73
C ILE A 138 -12.17 -0.01 -18.63
N LEU A 139 -12.98 -0.53 -17.70
CA LEU A 139 -13.15 -1.97 -17.51
C LEU A 139 -13.81 -2.67 -18.71
N LYS A 140 -14.49 -1.92 -19.59
CA LYS A 140 -15.00 -2.43 -20.88
C LYS A 140 -13.90 -2.58 -21.94
N GLN A 141 -12.74 -1.92 -21.75
CA GLN A 141 -11.60 -2.02 -22.65
C GLN A 141 -10.68 -3.18 -22.23
N SER A 142 -10.02 -3.81 -23.21
CA SER A 142 -9.06 -4.90 -22.96
C SER A 142 -7.96 -4.50 -21.96
N HIS A 143 -7.47 -3.26 -22.05
CA HIS A 143 -6.49 -2.70 -21.13
C HIS A 143 -7.02 -2.63 -19.68
N GLY A 144 -8.27 -2.20 -19.48
CA GLY A 144 -8.86 -2.14 -18.15
C GLY A 144 -9.11 -3.52 -17.53
N LEU A 145 -9.45 -4.52 -18.36
CA LEU A 145 -9.57 -5.90 -17.90
C LEU A 145 -8.21 -6.47 -17.47
N THR A 146 -7.15 -6.21 -18.24
CA THR A 146 -5.78 -6.59 -17.85
C THR A 146 -5.38 -5.95 -16.53
N LYS A 147 -5.61 -4.64 -16.36
CA LYS A 147 -5.33 -3.92 -15.11
C LYS A 147 -6.10 -4.50 -13.93
N LYS A 148 -7.39 -4.80 -14.12
CA LYS A 148 -8.22 -5.45 -13.08
C LYS A 148 -7.60 -6.77 -12.64
N ASN A 149 -7.22 -7.64 -13.58
CA ASN A 149 -6.62 -8.93 -13.24
C ASN A 149 -5.30 -8.73 -12.48
N GLN A 150 -4.44 -7.81 -12.95
CA GLN A 150 -3.18 -7.49 -12.29
C GLN A 150 -3.35 -7.04 -10.84
N VAL A 151 -4.37 -6.22 -10.54
CA VAL A 151 -4.69 -5.78 -9.18
C VAL A 151 -5.23 -6.95 -8.36
N LEU A 152 -6.24 -7.66 -8.87
CA LEU A 152 -6.91 -8.73 -8.13
C LEU A 152 -5.99 -9.91 -7.81
N ASP A 153 -5.11 -10.29 -8.73
CA ASP A 153 -4.12 -11.35 -8.52
C ASP A 153 -3.15 -11.00 -7.39
N ARG A 154 -2.73 -9.73 -7.31
CA ARG A 154 -1.85 -9.22 -6.25
C ARG A 154 -2.55 -9.10 -4.92
N VAL A 155 -3.78 -8.57 -4.90
CA VAL A 155 -4.59 -8.52 -3.67
C VAL A 155 -4.80 -9.93 -3.12
N HIS A 156 -5.24 -10.86 -3.98
CA HIS A 156 -5.50 -12.25 -3.58
C HIS A 156 -4.23 -12.96 -3.09
N SER A 157 -3.13 -12.88 -3.84
CA SER A 157 -1.87 -13.52 -3.45
C SER A 157 -1.28 -12.94 -2.17
N THR A 158 -1.39 -11.63 -1.95
CA THR A 158 -0.95 -10.96 -0.72
C THR A 158 -1.77 -11.37 0.48
N LEU A 159 -3.10 -11.38 0.35
CA LEU A 159 -4.01 -11.87 1.39
C LEU A 159 -3.69 -13.32 1.76
N LEU A 160 -3.45 -14.17 0.76
CA LEU A 160 -3.09 -15.57 0.98
C LEU A 160 -1.76 -15.72 1.72
N LYS A 161 -0.75 -14.90 1.39
CA LYS A 161 0.52 -14.86 2.12
C LYS A 161 0.30 -14.47 3.59
N ILE A 162 -0.43 -13.38 3.85
CA ILE A 162 -0.73 -12.90 5.22
C ILE A 162 -1.51 -13.95 6.01
N ALA A 163 -2.54 -14.56 5.42
CA ALA A 163 -3.36 -15.58 6.07
C ALA A 163 -2.56 -16.85 6.42
N ARG A 164 -1.54 -17.21 5.63
CA ARG A 164 -0.68 -18.37 5.89
C ARG A 164 0.33 -18.12 7.01
N MET A 165 0.71 -16.86 7.27
CA MET A 165 1.74 -16.51 8.26
C MET A 165 1.21 -16.48 9.69
N SER A 166 -0.10 -16.44 9.88
CA SER A 166 -0.70 -16.47 11.22
C SER A 166 -1.96 -17.35 11.22
N PRO A 167 -1.89 -18.53 11.84
CA PRO A 167 -3.06 -19.38 12.04
C PRO A 167 -4.14 -18.75 12.94
N VAL A 168 -3.90 -17.55 13.48
CA VAL A 168 -4.70 -16.92 14.55
C VAL A 168 -5.56 -15.75 14.06
N HIS A 169 -5.30 -15.17 12.88
CA HIS A 169 -6.24 -14.19 12.33
C HIS A 169 -7.50 -14.92 11.84
N SER A 170 -8.50 -14.95 12.71
CA SER A 170 -9.76 -15.62 12.48
C SER A 170 -10.36 -15.18 11.14
N PRO A 171 -10.88 -16.10 10.32
CA PRO A 171 -11.75 -15.77 9.17
C PRO A 171 -12.83 -14.73 9.51
N ARG A 172 -13.29 -14.69 10.79
CA ARG A 172 -14.24 -13.70 11.30
C ARG A 172 -13.74 -12.26 11.26
N LYS A 173 -12.44 -12.01 11.46
CA LYS A 173 -11.88 -10.65 11.37
C LYS A 173 -11.91 -10.16 9.93
N LEU A 174 -11.48 -11.01 8.99
CA LEU A 174 -11.53 -10.69 7.56
C LEU A 174 -12.97 -10.49 7.09
N GLU A 175 -13.89 -11.35 7.53
CA GLU A 175 -15.33 -11.21 7.28
C GLU A 175 -15.87 -9.85 7.73
N LYS A 176 -15.54 -9.41 8.96
CA LYS A 176 -15.92 -8.10 9.46
C LYS A 176 -15.37 -6.97 8.58
N ILE A 177 -14.08 -7.02 8.22
CA ILE A 177 -13.45 -6.01 7.36
C ILE A 177 -14.16 -5.94 6.00
N VAL A 178 -14.47 -7.09 5.40
CA VAL A 178 -15.22 -7.17 4.13
C VAL A 178 -16.61 -6.56 4.26
N ILE A 179 -17.35 -6.89 5.31
CA ILE A 179 -18.69 -6.34 5.57
C ILE A 179 -18.65 -4.82 5.76
N ASP A 180 -17.64 -4.30 6.43
CA ASP A 180 -17.50 -2.87 6.74
C ASP A 180 -16.98 -2.05 5.55
N ARG A 181 -16.11 -2.62 4.70
CA ARG A 181 -15.43 -1.91 3.61
C ARG A 181 -15.97 -2.21 2.21
N MET A 182 -16.78 -3.25 2.03
CA MET A 182 -17.41 -3.58 0.73
C MET A 182 -18.95 -3.48 0.81
N PRO A 183 -19.52 -2.25 0.75
CA PRO A 183 -20.94 -2.02 0.99
C PRO A 183 -21.86 -2.75 -0.03
N ASN A 184 -21.38 -3.03 -1.24
CA ASN A 184 -22.18 -3.70 -2.28
C ASN A 184 -22.43 -5.20 -2.03
N ILE A 185 -21.75 -5.83 -1.07
CA ILE A 185 -22.06 -7.21 -0.67
C ILE A 185 -23.37 -7.25 0.14
N LYS A 186 -23.63 -6.25 1.00
CA LYS A 186 -24.88 -6.12 1.77
C LYS A 186 -26.11 -6.02 0.87
N MET A 187 -25.95 -5.50 -0.34
CA MET A 187 -27.02 -5.40 -1.33
C MET A 187 -27.30 -6.74 -2.03
N ARG A 188 -26.33 -7.65 -2.12
CA ARG A 188 -26.54 -8.99 -2.74
C ARG A 188 -27.23 -9.98 -1.81
N GLU A 189 -27.10 -9.84 -0.50
CA GLU A 189 -27.82 -10.72 0.44
C GLU A 189 -29.31 -10.39 0.54
N HIS A 190 -29.70 -9.12 0.39
CA HIS A 190 -31.12 -8.73 0.32
C HIS A 190 -31.85 -9.23 -0.93
N VAL A 191 -31.13 -9.65 -1.98
CA VAL A 191 -31.75 -10.23 -3.20
C VAL A 191 -31.90 -11.76 -3.09
N ARG A 192 -31.21 -12.41 -2.14
CA ARG A 192 -31.33 -13.86 -1.91
C ARG A 192 -32.35 -14.27 -0.85
N SER A 193 -32.97 -13.32 -0.15
CA SER A 193 -34.10 -13.59 0.77
C SER A 193 -35.48 -13.50 0.10
N PHE A 194 -35.54 -13.41 -1.24
CA PHE A 194 -36.79 -13.32 -2.02
C PHE A 194 -36.90 -14.37 -3.16
N LEU A 195 -36.15 -15.46 -3.06
CA LEU A 195 -36.34 -16.68 -3.87
C LEU A 195 -36.42 -17.88 -2.93
#